data_AF-A0A7C2HT87-F1
#
_entry.id   AF-A0A7C2HT87-F1
#
_cell.length_a   1.000
_cell.length_b   1.000
_cell.length_c   1.000
_cell.angle_alpha   90.00
_cell.angle_beta   90.00
_cell.angle_gamma   90.00
#
_symmetry.space_group_name_H-M   'P 1'
#
loop_
_entity.id
_entity.type
_entity.pdbx_description
1 polymer ?
#
loop_
_entity_poly.entity_id
_entity_poly.type
_entity_poly.pdbx_seq_one_letter_code
_entity_poly.pdbx_strand_id
1 'polypeptide(L)'
;MGDGRQRHPRPRAALRRRLRARPPTPPPGTLPRGWVEKQFQTAIEVDGKRLDSPTHKVDCYKNGIALEVEWNNKDPFFDRDLNNFRLLFDLRAVSVGVILTRADELQEIFKDLGRGSSYGMSTTHMSKLLPRIEGGGGAGCPLLVFGIRKSLYEGDQ
;
A
#
# COMPACT_ATOMS: atom_id res chain seq x y z
N MET A 1 59.56 -8.78 -31.24
CA MET A 1 58.90 -9.03 -29.94
C MET A 1 58.61 -7.69 -29.30
N GLY A 2 57.34 -7.38 -29.03
CA GLY A 2 56.90 -6.13 -28.36
C GLY A 2 55.53 -5.67 -28.85
N ASP A 3 54.46 -6.40 -28.48
CA ASP A 3 53.06 -6.04 -28.75
C ASP A 3 52.64 -4.82 -27.91
N GLY A 4 52.57 -3.64 -28.55
CA GLY A 4 52.14 -2.38 -27.97
C GLY A 4 50.62 -2.24 -27.97
N ARG A 5 49.94 -2.79 -26.97
CA ARG A 5 48.49 -2.62 -26.80
C ARG A 5 48.14 -1.17 -26.47
N GLN A 6 47.53 -0.46 -27.42
CA GLN A 6 46.89 0.83 -27.19
C GLN A 6 45.72 0.66 -26.20
N ARG A 7 45.77 1.38 -25.08
CA ARG A 7 44.68 1.42 -24.09
C ARG A 7 43.65 2.48 -24.53
N HIS A 8 42.50 2.05 -25.02
CA HIS A 8 41.35 2.94 -25.16
C HIS A 8 40.83 3.38 -23.78
N PRO A 9 40.59 4.69 -23.54
CA PRO A 9 39.97 5.15 -22.31
C PRO A 9 38.50 4.71 -22.27
N ARG A 10 38.11 3.97 -21.23
CA ARG A 10 36.69 3.61 -21.00
C ARG A 10 35.89 4.88 -20.66
N PRO A 11 34.73 5.14 -21.26
CA PRO A 11 33.92 6.32 -20.95
C PRO A 11 33.17 6.10 -19.63
N ARG A 12 33.86 6.21 -18.49
CA ARG A 12 33.25 6.11 -17.15
C ARG A 12 32.68 7.43 -16.62
N ALA A 13 32.83 8.53 -17.34
CA ALA A 13 32.47 9.87 -16.85
C ALA A 13 31.07 10.36 -17.26
N ALA A 14 30.41 9.75 -18.26
CA ALA A 14 29.14 10.27 -18.79
C ALA A 14 27.87 9.81 -18.04
N LEU A 15 27.95 8.77 -17.18
CA LEU A 15 26.77 8.20 -16.50
C LEU A 15 26.50 8.79 -15.11
N ARG A 16 27.38 9.65 -14.58
CA ARG A 16 27.30 10.17 -13.20
C ARG A 16 26.74 11.59 -13.08
N ARG A 17 26.05 12.13 -14.10
CA ARG A 17 25.50 13.51 -14.08
C ARG A 17 23.97 13.59 -14.22
N ARG A 18 23.23 12.54 -13.84
CA ARG A 18 21.75 12.55 -13.73
C ARG A 18 21.23 12.14 -12.35
N LEU A 19 21.96 12.45 -11.28
CA LEU A 19 21.56 12.18 -9.89
C LEU A 19 21.42 13.43 -9.02
N ARG A 20 21.46 14.63 -9.62
CA ARG A 20 21.35 15.92 -8.89
C ARG A 20 20.28 16.85 -9.48
N ALA A 21 19.26 16.30 -10.13
CA ALA A 21 18.04 17.06 -10.37
C ALA A 21 17.11 16.76 -9.20
N ARG A 22 16.74 17.81 -8.43
CA ARG A 22 15.65 17.69 -7.45
C ARG A 22 14.42 17.25 -8.25
N PRO A 23 13.74 16.15 -7.89
CA PRO A 23 12.54 15.73 -8.62
C PRO A 23 11.56 16.90 -8.64
N PRO A 24 10.79 17.09 -9.74
CA PRO A 24 9.77 18.11 -9.78
C PRO A 24 8.84 17.94 -8.56
N THR A 25 8.43 19.06 -7.98
CA THR A 25 7.44 19.05 -6.90
C THR A 25 6.20 18.31 -7.41
N PRO A 26 5.78 17.25 -6.71
CA PRO A 26 4.68 16.45 -7.20
C PRO A 26 3.36 17.24 -7.04
N PRO A 27 2.33 16.97 -7.86
CA PRO A 27 1.08 17.70 -7.79
C PRO A 27 0.40 17.52 -6.41
N PRO A 28 -0.44 18.48 -5.99
CA PRO A 28 -1.19 18.37 -4.74
C PRO A 28 -1.90 17.01 -4.61
N GLY A 29 -1.81 16.38 -3.44
CA GLY A 29 -2.35 15.03 -3.19
C GLY A 29 -1.44 13.88 -3.61
N THR A 30 -0.24 14.16 -4.11
CA THR A 30 0.75 13.13 -4.47
C THR A 30 1.72 12.89 -3.31
N LEU A 31 1.74 11.65 -2.84
CA LEU A 31 2.62 11.13 -1.82
C LEU A 31 4.03 10.82 -2.39
N PRO A 32 5.06 10.66 -1.55
CA PRO A 32 6.41 10.33 -1.98
C PRO A 32 6.44 9.15 -2.95
N ARG A 33 7.42 9.14 -3.88
CA ARG A 33 7.52 8.11 -4.94
C ARG A 33 6.35 8.08 -5.93
N GLY A 34 5.47 9.08 -5.94
CA GLY A 34 4.42 9.23 -6.97
C GLY A 34 3.18 8.37 -6.71
N TRP A 35 2.88 8.08 -5.45
CA TRP A 35 1.59 7.51 -5.04
C TRP A 35 0.55 8.64 -4.95
N VAL A 36 -0.72 8.33 -5.15
CA VAL A 36 -1.81 9.31 -5.00
C VAL A 36 -2.95 8.71 -4.21
N GLU A 37 -3.57 9.52 -3.36
CA GLU A 37 -4.87 9.17 -2.78
C GLU A 37 -5.91 9.16 -3.92
N LYS A 38 -6.77 8.14 -4.01
CA LYS A 38 -7.65 7.98 -5.18
C LYS A 38 -9.05 7.49 -4.83
N GLN A 39 -10.05 8.28 -5.20
CA GLN A 39 -11.45 7.84 -5.29
C GLN A 39 -11.73 7.36 -6.71
N PHE A 40 -12.21 6.12 -6.85
CA PHE A 40 -12.68 5.61 -8.13
C PHE A 40 -14.18 5.87 -8.27
N GLN A 41 -14.61 6.57 -9.31
CA GLN A 41 -16.03 6.66 -9.63
C GLN A 41 -16.41 5.42 -10.45
N THR A 42 -17.33 4.61 -9.93
CA THR A 42 -17.79 3.39 -10.59
C THR A 42 -19.30 3.40 -10.76
N ALA A 43 -19.77 2.84 -11.87
CA ALA A 43 -21.19 2.69 -12.14
C ALA A 43 -21.41 1.41 -12.96
N ILE A 44 -22.59 0.84 -12.82
CA ILE A 44 -23.08 -0.27 -13.62
C ILE A 44 -24.14 0.31 -14.56
N GLU A 45 -24.01 0.06 -15.85
CA GLU A 45 -24.99 0.49 -16.86
C GLU A 45 -25.68 -0.74 -17.46
N VAL A 46 -27.01 -0.77 -17.39
CA VAL A 46 -27.86 -1.85 -17.96
C VAL A 46 -28.99 -1.20 -18.75
N ASP A 47 -29.08 -1.50 -20.04
CA ASP A 47 -30.11 -0.95 -20.95
C ASP A 47 -30.22 0.59 -20.90
N GLY A 48 -29.07 1.28 -20.81
CA GLY A 48 -28.99 2.74 -20.70
C GLY A 48 -29.38 3.32 -19.34
N LYS A 49 -29.70 2.48 -18.35
CA LYS A 49 -29.91 2.89 -16.96
C LYS A 49 -28.60 2.75 -16.20
N ARG A 50 -28.06 3.89 -15.76
CA ARG A 50 -26.86 3.96 -14.94
C ARG A 50 -27.24 3.88 -13.45
N LEU A 51 -26.59 2.96 -12.74
CA LEU A 51 -26.61 2.87 -11.29
C LEU A 51 -25.20 3.11 -10.77
N ASP A 52 -25.02 4.15 -9.96
CA ASP A 52 -23.72 4.40 -9.33
C ASP A 52 -23.42 3.32 -8.30
N SER A 53 -22.21 2.77 -8.38
CA SER A 53 -21.70 1.77 -7.45
C SER A 53 -20.73 2.47 -6.51
N PRO A 54 -21.03 2.53 -5.20
CA PRO A 54 -20.16 3.22 -4.25
C PRO A 54 -18.85 2.45 -4.05
N THR A 55 -17.75 3.20 -4.01
CA THR A 55 -16.42 2.70 -3.64
C THR A 55 -15.88 3.50 -2.47
N HIS A 56 -14.87 2.94 -1.81
CA HIS A 56 -14.09 3.69 -0.83
C HIS A 56 -12.84 4.26 -1.48
N LYS A 57 -12.39 5.38 -0.91
CA LYS A 57 -11.15 6.00 -1.35
C LYS A 57 -9.99 5.07 -0.98
N VAL A 58 -9.07 4.90 -1.92
CA VAL A 58 -7.81 4.18 -1.71
C VAL A 58 -6.78 5.17 -1.18
N ASP A 59 -6.15 4.86 -0.04
CA ASP A 59 -5.12 5.72 0.59
C ASP A 59 -3.96 5.99 -0.37
N CYS A 60 -3.48 4.94 -1.05
CA CYS A 60 -2.33 4.98 -1.94
C CYS A 60 -2.58 4.17 -3.21
N TYR A 61 -2.77 4.85 -4.33
CA TYR A 61 -2.85 4.22 -5.65
C TYR A 61 -1.65 4.53 -6.54
N LYS A 62 -1.15 3.52 -7.25
CA LYS A 62 -0.13 3.68 -8.28
C LYS A 62 -0.11 2.51 -9.26
N ASN A 63 -0.22 2.78 -10.56
CA ASN A 63 -0.02 1.80 -11.64
C ASN A 63 -0.78 0.47 -11.43
N GLY A 64 -2.06 0.54 -11.05
CA GLY A 64 -2.88 -0.66 -10.79
C GLY A 64 -2.67 -1.29 -9.41
N ILE A 65 -1.86 -0.71 -8.53
CA ILE A 65 -1.72 -1.15 -7.13
C ILE A 65 -2.58 -0.24 -6.27
N ALA A 66 -3.49 -0.83 -5.50
CA ALA A 66 -4.21 -0.15 -4.43
C ALA A 66 -3.60 -0.56 -3.08
N LEU A 67 -3.19 0.40 -2.27
CA LEU A 67 -2.58 0.18 -0.97
C LEU A 67 -3.38 0.94 0.09
N GLU A 68 -3.75 0.22 1.15
CA GLU A 68 -4.44 0.76 2.34
C GLU A 68 -3.51 0.65 3.55
N VAL A 69 -3.45 1.70 4.36
CA VAL A 69 -2.67 1.74 5.60
C VAL A 69 -3.62 1.68 6.78
N GLU A 70 -3.78 0.48 7.33
CA GLU A 70 -4.70 0.24 8.43
C GLU A 70 -3.97 0.09 9.75
N TRP A 71 -3.92 1.17 10.53
CA TRP A 71 -3.09 1.25 11.74
C TRP A 71 -3.82 0.90 13.03
N ASN A 72 -5.05 1.39 13.23
CA ASN A 72 -5.75 1.24 14.51
C ASN A 72 -7.27 1.52 14.47
N ASN A 73 -7.91 1.39 13.31
CA ASN A 73 -9.33 1.66 13.21
C ASN A 73 -10.16 0.52 13.82
N LYS A 74 -11.38 0.79 14.27
CA LYS A 74 -12.35 -0.24 14.74
C LYS A 74 -13.35 -0.54 13.62
N ASP A 75 -13.90 -1.75 13.59
CA ASP A 75 -14.83 -2.28 12.57
C ASP A 75 -15.73 -1.24 11.85
N PRO A 76 -15.98 -1.39 10.52
CA PRO A 76 -15.68 -2.54 9.65
C PRO A 76 -14.60 -2.27 8.57
N PHE A 77 -13.39 -1.83 8.96
CA PHE A 77 -12.41 -1.30 7.99
C PHE A 77 -11.80 -2.38 7.08
N PHE A 78 -11.40 -3.56 7.60
CA PHE A 78 -10.88 -4.61 6.71
C PHE A 78 -11.92 -5.16 5.75
N ASP A 79 -13.17 -5.34 6.18
CA ASP A 79 -14.24 -5.81 5.30
C ASP A 79 -14.51 -4.80 4.18
N ARG A 80 -14.48 -3.51 4.53
CA ARG A 80 -14.60 -2.39 3.58
C ARG A 80 -13.48 -2.41 2.54
N ASP A 81 -12.23 -2.53 2.97
CA ASP A 81 -11.06 -2.46 2.10
C ASP A 81 -10.97 -3.68 1.19
N LEU A 82 -11.19 -4.87 1.74
CA LEU A 82 -11.23 -6.12 0.96
C LEU A 82 -12.37 -6.09 -0.08
N ASN A 83 -13.55 -5.60 0.30
CA ASN A 83 -14.67 -5.43 -0.62
C ASN A 83 -14.36 -4.40 -1.72
N ASN A 84 -13.65 -3.32 -1.38
CA ASN A 84 -13.22 -2.32 -2.35
C ASN A 84 -12.21 -2.90 -3.34
N PHE A 85 -11.22 -3.67 -2.86
CA PHE A 85 -10.23 -4.34 -3.70
C PHE A 85 -10.86 -5.34 -4.66
N ARG A 86 -11.79 -6.20 -4.22
CA ARG A 86 -12.45 -7.13 -5.14
C ARG A 86 -13.22 -6.40 -6.24
N LEU A 87 -13.95 -5.34 -5.89
CA LEU A 87 -14.74 -4.57 -6.86
C LEU A 87 -13.84 -3.91 -7.90
N LEU A 88 -12.78 -3.22 -7.44
CA LEU A 88 -11.84 -2.54 -8.33
C LEU A 88 -11.03 -3.51 -9.18
N PHE A 89 -10.78 -4.72 -8.68
CA PHE A 89 -10.13 -5.78 -9.45
C PHE A 89 -11.05 -6.34 -10.54
N ASP A 90 -12.31 -6.65 -10.21
CA ASP A 90 -13.29 -7.15 -11.19
C ASP A 90 -13.52 -6.13 -12.32
N LEU A 91 -13.47 -4.83 -11.99
CA LEU A 91 -13.53 -3.71 -12.94
C LEU A 91 -12.21 -3.43 -13.67
N ARG A 92 -11.14 -4.21 -13.39
CA ARG A 92 -9.79 -4.06 -13.95
C ARG A 92 -9.12 -2.70 -13.67
N ALA A 93 -9.61 -1.97 -12.68
CA ALA A 93 -9.03 -0.69 -12.24
C ALA A 93 -7.78 -0.89 -11.36
N VAL A 94 -7.72 -2.03 -10.67
CA VAL A 94 -6.63 -2.50 -9.81
C VAL A 94 -6.26 -3.92 -10.21
N SER A 95 -4.99 -4.28 -10.05
CA SER A 95 -4.44 -5.62 -10.32
C SER A 95 -4.04 -6.36 -9.03
N VAL A 96 -3.76 -5.62 -7.94
CA VAL A 96 -3.41 -6.17 -6.63
C VAL A 96 -3.82 -5.19 -5.53
N GLY A 97 -4.42 -5.72 -4.47
CA GLY A 97 -4.66 -5.02 -3.21
C GLY A 97 -3.50 -5.23 -2.24
N VAL A 98 -3.05 -4.17 -1.59
CA VAL A 98 -2.00 -4.21 -0.57
C VAL A 98 -2.55 -3.67 0.74
N ILE A 99 -2.35 -4.40 1.83
CA ILE A 99 -2.68 -3.90 3.18
C ILE A 99 -1.42 -3.82 4.00
N LEU A 100 -1.13 -2.64 4.53
CA LEU A 100 -0.12 -2.45 5.56
C LEU A 100 -0.83 -2.27 6.90
N THR A 101 -0.56 -3.15 7.85
CA THR A 101 -1.11 -3.07 9.21
C THR A 101 -0.06 -3.45 10.25
N ARG A 102 -0.45 -3.51 11.51
CA ARG A 102 0.40 -3.95 12.63
C ARG A 102 0.27 -5.46 12.88
N ALA A 103 1.38 -6.08 13.26
CA ALA A 103 1.37 -7.41 13.85
C ALA A 103 0.87 -7.34 15.30
N ASP A 104 0.33 -8.46 15.79
CA ASP A 104 -0.30 -8.54 17.11
C ASP A 104 0.68 -8.24 18.25
N GLU A 105 1.95 -8.61 18.08
CA GLU A 105 3.03 -8.36 19.04
C GLU A 105 3.32 -6.87 19.30
N LEU A 106 2.88 -5.95 18.43
CA LEU A 106 2.97 -4.51 18.69
C LEU A 106 2.12 -4.08 19.89
N GLN A 107 1.13 -4.89 20.29
CA GLN A 107 0.30 -4.61 21.45
C GLN A 107 1.13 -4.48 22.73
N GLU A 108 2.24 -5.20 22.84
CA GLU A 108 3.15 -5.09 23.98
C GLU A 108 3.77 -3.70 24.05
N ILE A 109 4.32 -3.20 22.93
CA ILE A 109 4.86 -1.84 22.86
C ILE A 109 3.80 -0.81 23.25
N PHE A 110 2.57 -0.94 22.73
CA PHE A 110 1.52 0.02 23.09
C PHE A 110 1.13 -0.04 24.56
N LYS A 111 1.18 -1.21 25.20
CA LYS A 111 0.98 -1.31 26.66
C LYS A 111 2.11 -0.60 27.41
N ASP A 112 3.37 -0.85 27.03
CA ASP A 112 4.54 -0.26 27.66
C ASP A 112 4.54 1.28 27.54
N LEU A 113 4.04 1.80 26.42
CA LEU A 113 3.85 3.24 26.19
C LEU A 113 2.57 3.82 26.81
N GLY A 114 1.80 3.04 27.58
CA GLY A 114 0.55 3.51 28.21
C GLY A 114 -0.62 3.74 27.24
N ARG A 115 -0.53 3.22 26.00
CA ARG A 115 -1.50 3.39 24.90
C ARG A 115 -2.36 2.15 24.64
N GLY A 116 -2.21 1.09 25.43
CA GLY A 116 -2.88 -0.20 25.19
C GLY A 116 -4.40 -0.14 25.03
N SER A 117 -5.09 0.78 25.72
CA SER A 117 -6.54 0.97 25.61
C SER A 117 -6.97 1.55 24.25
N SER A 118 -6.18 2.48 23.70
CA SER A 118 -6.42 3.08 22.38
C SER A 118 -6.17 2.07 21.26
N TYR A 119 -5.27 1.11 21.47
CA TYR A 119 -4.87 0.10 20.48
C TYR A 119 -5.38 -1.31 20.83
N GLY A 120 -6.50 -1.42 21.54
CA GLY A 120 -6.98 -2.71 22.05
C GLY A 120 -7.31 -3.76 20.97
N MET A 121 -7.69 -4.96 21.42
CA MET A 121 -8.01 -6.12 20.56
C MET A 121 -9.19 -5.94 19.60
N SER A 122 -9.92 -4.83 19.66
CA SER A 122 -11.02 -4.51 18.74
C SER A 122 -10.59 -3.65 17.54
N THR A 123 -9.33 -3.22 17.48
CA THR A 123 -8.83 -2.41 16.36
C THR A 123 -8.15 -3.28 15.30
N THR A 124 -7.77 -2.69 14.16
CA THR A 124 -7.08 -3.40 13.09
C THR A 124 -5.70 -3.91 13.51
N HIS A 125 -5.43 -5.18 13.20
CA HIS A 125 -4.16 -5.89 13.36
C HIS A 125 -4.24 -7.23 12.61
N MET A 126 -3.11 -7.91 12.47
CA MET A 126 -3.00 -9.09 11.60
C MET A 126 -4.01 -10.19 11.92
N SER A 127 -4.21 -10.58 13.19
CA SER A 127 -5.19 -11.63 13.52
C SER A 127 -6.66 -11.24 13.30
N LYS A 128 -6.96 -9.96 13.06
CA LYS A 128 -8.29 -9.53 12.59
C LYS A 128 -8.43 -9.59 11.08
N LEU A 129 -7.32 -9.46 10.35
CA LEU A 129 -7.31 -9.47 8.90
C LEU A 129 -7.32 -10.89 8.33
N LEU A 130 -6.45 -11.77 8.85
CA LEU A 130 -6.26 -13.12 8.29
C LEU A 130 -7.56 -13.92 8.19
N PRO A 131 -8.44 -13.99 9.22
CA PRO A 131 -9.69 -14.75 9.11
C PRO A 131 -10.63 -14.23 8.02
N ARG A 132 -10.56 -12.93 7.68
CA ARG A 132 -11.38 -12.33 6.62
C ARG A 132 -10.84 -12.68 5.24
N ILE A 133 -9.52 -12.71 5.09
CA ILE A 133 -8.87 -13.14 3.85
C ILE A 133 -9.12 -14.63 3.63
N GLU A 134 -8.89 -15.46 4.64
CA GLU A 134 -9.12 -16.91 4.62
C GLU A 134 -10.60 -17.24 4.39
N GLY A 135 -11.50 -16.41 4.94
CA GLY A 135 -12.94 -16.45 4.67
C GLY A 135 -13.36 -15.97 3.27
N GLY A 136 -12.42 -15.57 2.42
CA GLY A 136 -12.68 -15.20 1.02
C GLY A 136 -13.03 -13.72 0.80
N GLY A 137 -12.77 -12.83 1.76
CA GLY A 137 -13.12 -11.41 1.66
C GLY A 137 -12.50 -10.67 0.46
N GLY A 138 -11.33 -11.13 -0.02
CA GLY A 138 -10.68 -10.60 -1.23
C GLY A 138 -11.23 -11.15 -2.55
N ALA A 139 -12.07 -12.18 -2.51
CA ALA A 139 -12.56 -12.92 -3.68
C ALA A 139 -11.44 -13.25 -4.68
N GLY A 140 -11.56 -12.80 -5.94
CA GLY A 140 -10.56 -13.05 -6.99
C GLY A 140 -9.37 -12.08 -6.99
N CYS A 141 -9.37 -11.03 -6.17
CA CYS A 141 -8.31 -10.03 -6.17
C CYS A 141 -7.04 -10.59 -5.51
N PRO A 142 -5.88 -10.56 -6.18
CA PRO A 142 -4.60 -10.85 -5.56
C PRO A 142 -4.33 -9.89 -4.40
N LEU A 143 -3.95 -10.43 -3.24
CA LEU A 143 -3.65 -9.65 -2.04
C LEU A 143 -2.19 -9.84 -1.61
N LEU A 144 -1.57 -8.74 -1.19
CA LEU A 144 -0.28 -8.73 -0.50
C LEU A 144 -0.44 -7.99 0.83
N VAL A 145 -0.08 -8.64 1.94
CA VAL A 145 -0.35 -8.11 3.27
C VAL A 145 0.94 -8.05 4.08
N PHE A 146 1.17 -6.90 4.72
CA PHE A 146 2.32 -6.65 5.58
C PHE A 146 1.88 -6.33 7.00
N GLY A 147 2.46 -7.04 7.97
CA GLY A 147 2.32 -6.75 9.40
C GLY A 147 3.63 -6.17 9.93
N ILE A 148 3.62 -4.91 10.37
CA ILE A 148 4.78 -4.29 11.03
C ILE A 148 4.98 -4.98 12.37
N ARG A 149 6.21 -5.43 12.61
CA ARG A 149 6.61 -6.30 13.73
C ARG A 149 7.31 -5.51 14.84
N LYS A 150 7.29 -6.06 16.05
CA LYS A 150 7.89 -5.45 17.25
C LYS A 150 9.40 -5.24 17.06
N SER A 151 10.04 -6.15 16.32
CA SER A 151 11.47 -6.09 16.00
C SER A 151 11.87 -4.90 15.11
N LEU A 152 10.93 -4.19 14.51
CA LEU A 152 11.17 -2.99 13.70
C LEU A 152 10.99 -1.69 14.49
N TYR A 153 10.63 -1.79 15.77
CA TYR A 153 10.45 -0.63 16.63
C TYR A 153 11.81 -0.10 17.12
N GLU A 154 12.10 1.14 16.76
CA GLU A 154 13.21 1.92 17.30
C GLU A 154 12.60 2.95 18.26
N GLY A 155 12.85 2.78 19.56
CA GLY A 155 12.42 3.75 20.57
C GLY A 155 13.33 4.97 20.57
N ASP A 156 12.78 6.13 20.90
CA ASP A 156 13.57 7.32 21.21
C ASP A 156 14.39 7.02 22.49
N GLN A 157 15.72 6.98 22.36
CA GLN A 157 16.64 6.87 23.50
C GLN A 157 16.70 8.18 24.28
#